data_AF-A0A9D6FGK3-F1
#
_entry.id   AF-A0A9D6FGK3-F1
#
_cell.length_a   1.000
_cell.length_b   1.000
_cell.length_c   1.000
_cell.angle_alpha   90.00
_cell.angle_beta   90.00
_cell.angle_gamma   90.00
#
_symmetry.space_group_name_H-M   'P 1'
#
loop_
_entity.id
_entity.type
_entity.pdbx_description
1 polymer ?
#
loop_
_entity_poly.entity_id
_entity_poly.type
_entity_poly.pdbx_seq_one_letter_code
_entity_poly.pdbx_strand_id
1 'polypeptide(L)'
;MKTPNPGKPRSHQSGAHDTTRETLPDPPRRYRDFVKRYPKLWEAWEKIHEAGSGGPLDQKMCRLLKFAIAIGAMREGAVRSGARKGTAEGVSREELEQVVALAAGTIGLPATVAVYSWLQDCLGVAKVRRRKPGRS
;
A
#
# COMPACT_ATOMS: atom_id res chain seq x y z
N MET A 1 27.24 54.80 14.51
CA MET A 1 25.99 54.08 14.23
C MET A 1 26.23 53.14 13.05
N LYS A 2 26.58 51.87 13.33
CA LYS A 2 26.62 50.74 12.39
C LYS A 2 26.21 49.50 13.17
N THR A 3 25.25 48.77 12.64
CA THR A 3 24.48 47.69 13.27
C THR A 3 25.32 46.45 13.58
N PRO A 4 24.98 45.66 14.62
CA PRO A 4 25.54 44.33 14.82
C PRO A 4 24.88 43.34 13.83
N ASN A 5 25.70 42.57 13.13
CA ASN A 5 25.26 41.50 12.24
C ASN A 5 24.91 40.24 13.07
N PRO A 6 23.70 39.65 12.95
CA PRO A 6 23.31 38.47 13.70
C PRO A 6 24.04 37.21 13.23
N GLY A 7 24.33 36.32 14.18
CA GLY A 7 25.23 35.19 14.03
C GLY A 7 24.89 34.20 12.91
N LYS A 8 25.92 33.70 12.25
CA LYS A 8 25.85 32.48 11.42
C LYS A 8 25.50 31.28 12.31
N PRO A 9 24.43 30.52 12.02
CA PRO A 9 24.22 29.23 12.65
C PRO A 9 25.20 28.20 12.10
N ARG A 10 25.62 27.31 13.01
CA ARG A 10 26.61 26.24 12.86
C ARG A 10 26.25 25.26 11.74
N SER A 11 27.26 24.91 10.94
CA SER A 11 27.25 23.75 10.04
C SER A 11 26.98 22.47 10.85
N HIS A 12 25.74 22.01 10.84
CA HIS A 12 25.40 20.64 11.21
C HIS A 12 25.36 19.84 9.92
N GLN A 13 26.39 19.01 9.74
CA GLN A 13 26.30 17.84 8.88
C GLN A 13 25.12 17.01 9.41
N SER A 14 24.03 16.93 8.64
CA SER A 14 22.95 15.98 8.89
C SER A 14 22.99 14.93 7.80
N GLY A 15 23.84 13.93 8.02
CA GLY A 15 23.62 12.61 7.43
C GLY A 15 22.40 12.01 8.10
N ALA A 16 21.24 12.19 7.50
CA ALA A 16 20.04 11.44 7.82
C ALA A 16 19.69 10.65 6.56
N HIS A 17 20.22 9.42 6.49
CA HIS A 17 19.58 8.40 5.67
C HIS A 17 18.15 8.29 6.18
N ASP A 18 17.20 8.65 5.31
CA ASP A 18 15.76 8.58 5.53
C ASP A 18 15.35 7.11 5.75
N THR A 19 15.33 6.68 7.01
CA THR A 19 15.05 5.30 7.45
C THR A 19 13.56 4.97 7.53
N THR A 20 12.67 5.69 6.82
CA THR A 20 11.22 5.42 6.87
C THR A 20 10.72 4.54 5.71
N ARG A 21 11.58 4.15 4.75
CA ARG A 21 11.17 3.33 3.59
C ARG A 21 11.14 1.81 3.82
N GLU A 22 11.49 1.31 5.01
CA GLU A 22 11.87 -0.10 5.23
C GLU A 22 10.82 -0.98 5.93
N THR A 23 9.54 -0.92 5.53
CA THR A 23 8.55 -1.90 6.04
C THR A 23 7.58 -2.44 4.99
N LEU A 24 7.70 -2.08 3.71
CA LEU A 24 6.79 -2.60 2.69
C LEU A 24 7.19 -4.03 2.25
N PRO A 25 6.22 -4.95 2.10
CA PRO A 25 6.51 -6.31 1.68
C PRO A 25 7.12 -6.33 0.28
N ASP A 26 8.08 -7.23 0.10
CA ASP A 26 8.85 -7.37 -1.12
C ASP A 26 7.95 -7.49 -2.36
N PRO A 27 8.15 -6.66 -3.39
CA PRO A 27 7.35 -6.76 -4.60
C PRO A 27 7.66 -8.08 -5.35
N PRO A 28 6.68 -8.66 -6.07
CA PRO A 28 6.88 -9.91 -6.80
C PRO A 28 8.06 -9.85 -7.77
N ARG A 29 8.76 -10.97 -8.00
CA ARG A 29 9.94 -11.04 -8.88
C ARG A 29 9.72 -10.38 -10.25
N ARG A 30 8.60 -10.70 -10.91
CA ARG A 30 8.27 -10.12 -12.24
C ARG A 30 8.11 -8.61 -12.21
N TYR A 31 7.66 -8.03 -11.09
CA TYR A 31 7.60 -6.59 -10.92
C TYR A 31 9.00 -5.99 -10.86
N ARG A 32 9.90 -6.59 -10.06
CA ARG A 32 11.31 -6.16 -9.97
C ARG A 32 12.02 -6.25 -11.32
N ASP A 33 11.80 -7.33 -12.06
CA ASP A 33 12.36 -7.53 -13.40
C ASP A 33 11.86 -6.45 -14.38
N PHE A 34 10.58 -6.08 -14.30
CA PHE A 34 9.99 -5.01 -15.12
C PHE A 34 10.56 -3.63 -14.80
N VAL A 35 10.69 -3.28 -13.51
CA VAL A 35 11.29 -2.01 -13.07
C VAL A 35 12.74 -1.91 -13.53
N LYS A 36 13.53 -2.97 -13.40
CA LYS A 36 14.91 -3.03 -13.91
C LYS A 36 14.98 -2.85 -15.42
N ARG A 37 14.00 -3.38 -16.16
CA ARG A 37 13.94 -3.26 -17.62
C ARG A 37 13.59 -1.85 -18.10
N TYR A 38 12.76 -1.12 -17.34
CA TYR A 38 12.25 0.20 -17.74
C TYR A 38 12.45 1.27 -16.64
N PRO A 39 13.70 1.66 -16.32
CA PRO A 39 14.00 2.54 -15.20
C PRO A 39 13.38 3.94 -15.32
N LYS A 40 13.38 4.54 -16.51
CA LYS A 40 12.74 5.84 -16.74
C LYS A 40 11.23 5.85 -16.51
N LEU A 41 10.56 4.73 -16.82
CA LEU A 41 9.14 4.58 -16.54
C LEU A 41 8.89 4.50 -15.03
N TRP A 42 9.76 3.80 -14.30
CA TRP A 42 9.71 3.74 -12.85
C TRP A 42 9.92 5.12 -12.21
N GLU A 43 10.93 5.89 -12.64
CA GLU A 43 11.16 7.25 -12.16
C GLU A 43 9.95 8.16 -12.38
N ALA A 44 9.30 8.08 -13.55
CA ALA A 44 8.06 8.82 -13.81
C ALA A 44 6.92 8.37 -12.89
N TRP A 45 6.80 7.07 -12.64
CA TRP A 45 5.79 6.50 -11.76
C TRP A 45 5.95 6.92 -10.29
N GLU A 46 7.20 7.02 -9.81
CA GLU A 46 7.50 7.54 -8.46
C GLU A 46 7.13 9.02 -8.33
N LYS A 47 7.43 9.84 -9.34
CA LYS A 47 7.02 11.26 -9.36
C LYS A 47 5.50 11.44 -9.28
N ILE A 48 4.73 10.57 -9.95
CA ILE A 48 3.26 10.56 -9.84
C ILE A 48 2.82 10.25 -8.41
N HIS A 49 3.48 9.30 -7.73
CA HIS A 49 3.16 8.96 -6.35
C HIS A 49 3.49 10.08 -5.37
N GLU A 50 4.65 10.72 -5.54
CA GLU A 50 5.09 11.86 -4.73
C GLU A 50 4.12 13.03 -4.89
N ALA A 51 3.85 13.46 -6.12
CA ALA A 51 2.93 14.56 -6.41
C ALA A 51 1.52 14.27 -5.87
N GLY A 52 1.04 13.04 -6.00
CA GLY A 52 -0.28 12.64 -5.49
C GLY A 52 -0.40 12.58 -3.97
N SER A 53 0.71 12.70 -3.22
CA SER A 53 0.72 12.66 -1.75
C SER A 53 0.74 14.06 -1.12
N GLY A 54 0.77 15.14 -1.91
CA GLY A 54 0.83 16.53 -1.43
C GLY A 54 -0.50 17.13 -0.93
N GLY A 55 -1.45 16.31 -0.49
CA GLY A 55 -2.80 16.73 -0.10
C GLY A 55 -3.03 16.81 1.42
N PRO A 56 -4.23 17.21 1.86
CA PRO A 56 -4.58 17.32 3.28
C PRO A 56 -4.87 15.98 3.97
N LEU A 57 -4.85 14.88 3.22
CA LEU A 57 -5.16 13.55 3.75
C LEU A 57 -3.92 12.92 4.37
N ASP A 58 -4.09 12.30 5.53
CA ASP A 58 -3.02 11.53 6.14
C ASP A 58 -2.67 10.27 5.33
N GLN A 59 -1.54 9.66 5.68
CA GLN A 59 -1.03 8.48 4.99
C GLN A 59 -2.00 7.30 5.03
N LYS A 60 -2.70 7.12 6.15
CA LYS A 60 -3.64 6.01 6.38
C LYS A 60 -4.88 6.15 5.50
N MET A 61 -5.47 7.34 5.45
CA MET A 61 -6.58 7.69 4.57
C MET A 61 -6.18 7.50 3.10
N CYS A 62 -5.00 7.99 2.71
CA CYS A 62 -4.48 7.78 1.35
C CYS A 62 -4.37 6.29 1.00
N ARG A 63 -3.91 5.47 1.95
CA ARG A 63 -3.80 4.01 1.78
C ARG A 63 -5.16 3.34 1.61
N LEU A 64 -6.12 3.66 2.48
CA LEU A 64 -7.49 3.12 2.43
C LEU A 64 -8.22 3.55 1.15
N LEU A 65 -8.05 4.79 0.70
CA LEU A 65 -8.65 5.28 -0.55
C LEU A 65 -8.07 4.58 -1.78
N LYS A 66 -6.74 4.40 -1.84
CA LYS A 66 -6.09 3.64 -2.92
C LYS A 66 -6.58 2.19 -2.94
N PHE A 67 -6.81 1.60 -1.76
CA PHE A 67 -7.39 0.26 -1.63
C PHE A 67 -8.86 0.24 -2.11
N ALA A 68 -9.69 1.20 -1.71
CA ALA A 68 -11.08 1.33 -2.18
C ALA A 68 -11.17 1.52 -3.70
N ILE A 69 -10.28 2.32 -4.30
CA ILE A 69 -10.21 2.48 -5.76
C ILE A 69 -9.85 1.15 -6.44
N ALA A 70 -8.91 0.39 -5.88
CA ALA A 70 -8.55 -0.93 -6.41
C ALA A 70 -9.73 -1.92 -6.37
N ILE A 71 -10.55 -1.85 -5.30
CA ILE A 71 -11.79 -2.60 -5.14
C ILE A 71 -12.80 -2.19 -6.21
N GLY A 72 -13.11 -0.90 -6.33
CA GLY A 72 -14.06 -0.38 -7.31
C GLY A 72 -13.65 -0.67 -8.75
N ALA A 73 -12.35 -0.70 -9.04
CA ALA A 73 -11.81 -1.07 -10.35
C ALA A 73 -11.71 -2.58 -10.60
N MET A 74 -12.09 -3.42 -9.62
CA MET A 74 -12.04 -4.89 -9.67
C MET A 74 -10.67 -5.44 -10.12
N ARG A 75 -9.59 -4.82 -9.62
CA ARG A 75 -8.21 -5.22 -9.94
C ARG A 75 -7.64 -6.08 -8.82
N GLU A 76 -7.80 -7.40 -8.93
CA GLU A 76 -7.34 -8.37 -7.91
C GLU A 76 -5.88 -8.10 -7.45
N GLY A 77 -4.93 -7.97 -8.37
CA GLY A 77 -3.53 -7.69 -8.01
C GLY A 77 -3.35 -6.37 -7.23
N ALA A 78 -4.15 -5.35 -7.52
CA ALA A 78 -4.13 -4.08 -6.81
C ALA A 78 -4.80 -4.18 -5.44
N VAL A 79 -5.90 -4.93 -5.30
CA VAL A 79 -6.54 -5.23 -4.01
C VAL A 79 -5.56 -5.99 -3.12
N ARG A 80 -4.97 -7.07 -3.63
CA ARG A 80 -4.02 -7.91 -2.89
C ARG A 80 -2.77 -7.16 -2.46
N SER A 81 -2.18 -6.36 -3.36
CA SER A 81 -1.02 -5.54 -3.01
C SER A 81 -1.39 -4.37 -2.10
N GLY A 82 -2.56 -3.76 -2.28
CA GLY A 82 -3.10 -2.72 -1.40
C GLY A 82 -3.28 -3.21 0.03
N ALA A 83 -3.87 -4.39 0.21
CA ALA A 83 -4.03 -5.02 1.53
C ALA A 83 -2.68 -5.26 2.22
N ARG A 84 -1.71 -5.90 1.53
CA ARG A 84 -0.38 -6.16 2.09
C ARG A 84 0.35 -4.86 2.48
N LYS A 85 0.32 -3.84 1.63
CA LYS A 85 0.92 -2.53 1.92
C LYS A 85 0.21 -1.83 3.08
N GLY A 86 -1.12 -1.92 3.13
CA GLY A 86 -1.91 -1.34 4.22
C GLY A 86 -1.56 -1.93 5.57
N THR A 87 -1.54 -3.26 5.67
CA THR A 87 -1.14 -3.94 6.93
C THR A 87 0.28 -3.57 7.35
N ALA A 88 1.21 -3.49 6.39
CA ALA A 88 2.59 -3.10 6.67
C ALA A 88 2.74 -1.64 7.14
N GLU A 89 1.78 -0.78 6.80
CA GLU A 89 1.69 0.61 7.22
C GLU A 89 0.77 0.81 8.44
N GLY A 90 0.38 -0.27 9.13
CA GLY A 90 -0.41 -0.20 10.36
C GLY A 90 -1.92 -0.05 10.17
N VAL A 91 -2.44 -0.22 8.94
CA VAL A 91 -3.89 -0.35 8.72
C VAL A 91 -4.34 -1.70 9.27
N SER A 92 -5.36 -1.68 10.15
CA SER A 92 -5.83 -2.91 10.78
C SER A 92 -6.61 -3.78 9.79
N ARG A 93 -6.74 -5.07 10.12
CA ARG A 93 -7.59 -5.99 9.34
C ARG A 93 -9.03 -5.49 9.29
N GLU A 94 -9.55 -5.05 10.42
CA GLU A 94 -10.92 -4.58 10.61
C GLU A 94 -11.19 -3.36 9.73
N GLU A 95 -10.22 -2.46 9.58
CA GLU A 95 -10.34 -1.31 8.68
C GLU A 95 -10.38 -1.72 7.20
N LEU A 96 -9.56 -2.69 6.79
CA LEU A 96 -9.60 -3.23 5.43
C LEU A 96 -10.93 -3.93 5.15
N GLU A 97 -11.42 -4.74 6.09
CA GLU A 97 -12.71 -5.43 6.00
C GLU A 97 -13.88 -4.43 5.96
N GLN A 98 -13.82 -3.35 6.74
CA GLN A 98 -14.81 -2.28 6.73
C GLN A 98 -14.86 -1.58 5.36
N VAL A 99 -13.72 -1.34 4.71
CA VAL A 99 -13.71 -0.78 3.34
C VAL A 99 -14.39 -1.73 2.34
N VAL A 100 -14.17 -3.04 2.46
CA VAL A 100 -14.87 -4.03 1.63
C VAL A 100 -16.38 -4.01 1.89
N ALA A 101 -16.80 -3.93 3.16
CA ALA A 101 -18.21 -3.83 3.52
C ALA A 101 -18.87 -2.56 2.96
N LEU A 102 -18.19 -1.41 3.06
CA LEU A 102 -18.67 -0.13 2.52
C LEU A 102 -18.83 -0.17 0.99
N ALA A 103 -17.96 -0.89 0.28
CA ALA A 103 -18.04 -1.01 -1.18
C ALA A 103 -19.30 -1.79 -1.64
N ALA A 104 -19.92 -2.59 -0.77
CA ALA A 104 -20.97 -3.53 -1.14
C ALA A 104 -22.20 -2.89 -1.81
N GLY A 105 -22.63 -1.73 -1.31
CA GLY A 105 -23.72 -0.97 -1.92
C GLY A 105 -23.39 -0.40 -3.30
N THR A 106 -22.11 -0.25 -3.64
CA THR A 106 -21.65 0.34 -4.90
C THR A 106 -21.33 -0.71 -5.96
N ILE A 107 -20.65 -1.81 -5.59
CA ILE A 107 -20.20 -2.82 -6.55
C ILE A 107 -21.09 -4.07 -6.58
N GLY A 108 -22.06 -4.18 -5.67
CA GLY A 108 -22.95 -5.32 -5.54
C GLY A 108 -22.33 -6.52 -4.80
N LEU A 109 -23.20 -7.40 -4.29
CA LEU A 109 -22.78 -8.52 -3.43
C LEU A 109 -21.81 -9.51 -4.11
N PRO A 110 -22.01 -9.96 -5.37
CA PRO A 110 -21.08 -10.91 -5.99
C PRO A 110 -19.64 -10.38 -6.10
N ALA A 111 -19.49 -9.12 -6.53
CA ALA A 111 -18.18 -8.47 -6.62
C ALA A 111 -17.54 -8.28 -5.24
N THR A 112 -18.35 -7.91 -4.24
CA THR A 112 -17.92 -7.77 -2.85
C THR A 112 -17.39 -9.09 -2.29
N VAL A 113 -18.10 -10.20 -2.50
CA VAL A 113 -17.67 -11.53 -2.05
C VAL A 113 -16.34 -11.94 -2.70
N ALA A 114 -16.16 -11.64 -3.99
CA ALA A 114 -14.89 -11.90 -4.67
C ALA A 114 -13.73 -11.09 -4.04
N VAL A 115 -13.94 -9.79 -3.82
CA VAL A 115 -12.97 -8.91 -3.17
C VAL A 115 -12.63 -9.37 -1.75
N TYR A 116 -13.65 -9.76 -0.98
CA TYR A 116 -13.48 -10.31 0.36
C TYR A 116 -12.63 -11.58 0.34
N SER A 117 -12.88 -12.51 -0.60
CA SER A 117 -12.04 -13.70 -0.78
C SER A 117 -10.58 -13.34 -1.08
N TRP A 118 -10.32 -12.35 -1.93
CA TRP A 118 -8.95 -11.92 -2.23
C TRP A 118 -8.25 -11.32 -1.03
N LEU A 119 -8.97 -10.56 -0.21
CA LEU A 119 -8.49 -9.99 1.04
C LEU A 119 -8.12 -11.11 2.04
N GLN A 120 -9.03 -12.07 2.26
CA GLN A 120 -8.80 -13.17 3.21
C GLN A 120 -7.63 -14.07 2.80
N ASP A 121 -7.51 -14.38 1.50
CA ASP A 121 -6.35 -15.09 0.95
C ASP A 121 -5.03 -14.35 1.23
N CYS A 122 -5.04 -13.01 1.19
CA CYS A 122 -3.85 -12.19 1.43
C CYS A 122 -3.49 -12.07 2.91
N LEU A 123 -4.49 -11.95 3.78
CA LEU A 123 -4.28 -11.82 5.21
C LEU A 123 -4.12 -13.17 5.92
N GLY A 124 -4.10 -14.28 5.17
CA GLY A 124 -3.67 -15.58 5.68
C GLY A 124 -4.64 -16.24 6.64
N VAL A 125 -5.96 -16.06 6.48
CA VAL A 125 -6.89 -16.93 7.21
C VAL A 125 -6.68 -18.35 6.71
N ALA A 126 -6.22 -19.21 7.62
CA ALA A 126 -5.72 -20.54 7.32
C ALA A 126 -6.69 -21.30 6.40
N LYS A 127 -6.23 -21.67 5.19
CA LYS A 127 -6.90 -22.69 4.40
C LYS A 127 -7.00 -23.94 5.26
N VAL A 128 -8.20 -24.29 5.72
CA VAL A 128 -8.46 -25.62 6.27
C VAL A 128 -8.07 -26.62 5.18
N ARG A 129 -6.90 -27.26 5.33
CA ARG A 129 -6.47 -28.30 4.41
C ARG A 129 -7.51 -29.41 4.50
N ARG A 130 -8.37 -29.55 3.49
CA ARG A 130 -9.23 -30.73 3.35
C ARG A 130 -8.31 -31.95 3.27
N ARG A 131 -8.30 -32.75 4.33
CA ARG A 131 -7.59 -34.04 4.38
C ARG A 131 -8.26 -34.95 3.33
N LYS A 132 -7.51 -35.42 2.33
CA LYS A 132 -8.03 -36.43 1.39
C LYS A 132 -8.43 -37.66 2.22
N PRO A 133 -9.63 -38.23 2.03
CA PRO A 133 -9.94 -39.53 2.63
C PRO A 133 -8.95 -40.56 2.08
N GLY A 134 -8.29 -41.28 2.99
CA GLY A 134 -7.33 -42.32 2.63
C GLY A 134 -8.01 -43.39 1.78
N ARG A 135 -7.34 -43.82 0.71
CA ARG A 135 -7.69 -45.06 0.03
C ARG A 135 -7.18 -46.21 0.90
N SER A 136 -8.11 -47.01 1.43
CA SER A 136 -7.84 -48.39 1.83
C SER A 136 -7.83 -49.29 0.59
#